data_AF-A0A2N0A206-F1
#
_entry.id   AF-A0A2N0A206-F1
#
_cell.length_a   1.000
_cell.length_b   1.000
_cell.length_c   1.000
_cell.angle_alpha   90.00
_cell.angle_beta   90.00
_cell.angle_gamma   90.00
#
_symmetry.space_group_name_H-M   'P 1'
#
loop_
_entity.id
_entity.type
_entity.pdbx_description
1 polymer ?
#
loop_
_entity_poly.entity_id
_entity_poly.type
_entity_poly.pdbx_seq_one_letter_code
_entity_poly.pdbx_strand_id
1 'polypeptide(L)'
;MLVDSLKKITEQVGKDTYLTGQIVYVPEAGEGKHFHLNKEGNPEYYRIKYETLGAKDGTEFFCAEKIRIDLEKKFQVTSAKLKTNPLDLKARQELETNLESYLKFANVLQGKSQIVRNFLFFSLGKYMKGDQGIPVSPCEFTQKILNPLTIATSGLTDSDSKLAWAANIQIFTAYELGFTMAGYCK
;
A
#
# COMPACT_ATOMS: atom_id res chain seq x y z
N MET A 1 10.20 7.32 -21.92
CA MET A 1 10.13 7.15 -20.46
C MET A 1 10.25 5.70 -19.98
N LEU A 2 9.34 4.77 -20.33
CA LEU A 2 9.44 3.36 -19.89
C LEU A 2 10.61 2.62 -20.56
N VAL A 3 10.83 2.88 -21.84
CA VAL A 3 11.92 2.28 -22.62
C VAL A 3 13.28 2.80 -22.14
N ASP A 4 13.41 4.08 -21.79
CA ASP A 4 14.68 4.66 -21.31
C ASP A 4 15.07 4.13 -19.93
N SER A 5 14.09 3.87 -19.07
CA SER A 5 14.31 3.30 -17.74
C SER A 5 14.72 1.83 -17.85
N LEU A 6 14.04 1.05 -18.70
CA LEU A 6 14.42 -0.33 -18.99
C LEU A 6 15.77 -0.45 -19.70
N LYS A 7 16.10 0.49 -20.61
CA LYS A 7 17.41 0.55 -21.30
C LYS A 7 18.56 0.80 -20.33
N LYS A 8 18.38 1.76 -19.41
CA LYS A 8 19.38 2.04 -18.37
C LYS A 8 19.61 0.84 -17.43
N ILE A 9 18.56 0.09 -17.12
CA ILE A 9 18.65 -1.13 -16.32
C ILE A 9 19.43 -2.23 -17.05
N THR A 10 19.27 -2.36 -18.37
CA THR A 10 20.06 -3.34 -19.16
C THR A 10 21.54 -2.97 -19.31
N GLU A 11 21.92 -1.71 -19.15
CA GLU A 11 23.32 -1.24 -19.27
C GLU A 11 24.13 -1.38 -17.97
N GLN A 12 23.51 -1.69 -16.84
CA GLN A 12 24.13 -1.67 -15.49
C GLN A 12 24.25 -3.04 -14.82
N VAL A 13 24.43 -4.14 -15.57
CA VAL A 13 24.54 -5.48 -14.96
C VAL A 13 25.86 -5.64 -14.19
N GLY A 14 25.87 -5.23 -12.92
CA GLY A 14 27.00 -5.28 -12.00
C GLY A 14 26.68 -4.72 -10.63
N LYS A 15 25.96 -5.49 -9.79
CA LYS A 15 25.58 -5.15 -8.39
C LYS A 15 24.91 -3.78 -8.26
N ASP A 16 23.71 -3.67 -8.81
CA ASP A 16 22.87 -2.48 -8.66
C ASP A 16 22.44 -2.30 -7.20
N THR A 17 22.86 -1.18 -6.62
CA THR A 17 22.37 -0.72 -5.33
C THR A 17 21.15 0.13 -5.60
N TYR A 18 19.98 -0.38 -5.24
CA TYR A 18 18.69 0.27 -5.47
C TYR A 18 18.35 1.18 -4.30
N LEU A 19 17.79 2.35 -4.60
CA LEU A 19 17.12 3.18 -3.61
C LEU A 19 15.76 2.55 -3.33
N THR A 20 15.62 1.99 -2.15
CA THR A 20 14.41 1.32 -1.69
C THR A 20 13.85 2.01 -0.44
N GLY A 21 12.61 1.71 -0.13
CA GLY A 21 11.95 2.19 1.08
C GLY A 21 11.97 1.16 2.20
N GLN A 22 11.96 1.63 3.44
CA GLN A 22 11.58 0.81 4.59
C GLN A 22 10.16 1.14 5.04
N ILE A 23 9.48 0.11 5.53
CA ILE A 23 8.32 0.31 6.39
C ILE A 23 8.84 0.73 7.76
N VAL A 24 8.31 1.81 8.30
CA VAL A 24 8.70 2.37 9.60
C VAL A 24 7.48 2.60 10.47
N TYR A 25 7.64 2.40 11.78
CA TYR A 25 6.65 2.82 12.75
C TYR A 25 6.94 4.27 13.17
N VAL A 26 5.91 5.11 13.21
CA VAL A 26 6.00 6.50 13.67
C VAL A 26 5.25 6.63 14.99
N PRO A 27 5.95 6.60 16.15
CA PRO A 27 5.32 6.58 17.47
C PRO A 27 4.39 7.75 17.72
N GLU A 28 4.77 8.95 17.29
CA GLU A 28 4.00 10.18 17.50
C GLU A 28 2.66 10.16 16.78
N ALA A 29 2.61 9.45 15.64
CA ALA A 29 1.39 9.29 14.86
C ALA A 29 0.63 8.00 15.22
N GLY A 30 1.23 7.09 15.98
CA GLY A 30 0.67 5.77 16.31
C GLY A 30 0.38 4.93 15.07
N GLU A 31 1.12 5.10 13.97
CA GLU A 31 0.84 4.43 12.70
C GLU A 31 2.12 3.99 11.97
N GLY A 32 2.01 2.95 11.16
CA GLY A 32 3.08 2.56 10.26
C GLY A 32 3.05 3.33 8.94
N LYS A 33 4.22 3.54 8.34
CA LYS A 33 4.41 4.28 7.09
C LYS A 33 5.40 3.57 6.18
N HIS A 34 5.26 3.75 4.87
CA HIS A 34 6.21 3.20 3.88
C HIS A 34 6.65 4.30 2.91
N PHE A 35 5.71 4.78 2.09
CA PHE A 35 5.89 5.94 1.22
C PHE A 35 4.62 6.79 1.18
N HIS A 36 4.72 8.00 0.68
CA HIS A 36 3.60 8.82 0.24
C HIS A 36 3.81 9.31 -1.19
N LEU A 37 2.75 9.81 -1.82
CA LEU A 37 2.90 10.50 -3.11
C LEU A 37 3.14 11.98 -2.84
N ASN A 38 4.10 12.57 -3.54
CA ASN A 38 4.32 14.01 -3.52
C ASN A 38 3.35 14.74 -4.46
N LYS A 39 3.48 16.06 -4.58
CA LYS A 39 2.58 16.90 -5.41
C LYS A 39 2.61 16.52 -6.90
N GLU A 40 3.70 15.93 -7.37
CA GLU A 40 3.88 15.46 -8.75
C GLU A 40 3.39 14.01 -8.94
N GLY A 41 2.95 13.36 -7.85
CA GLY A 41 2.50 11.98 -7.86
C GLY A 41 3.64 10.96 -7.91
N ASN A 42 4.85 11.35 -7.53
CA ASN A 42 6.01 10.48 -7.38
C ASN A 42 6.08 9.92 -5.95
N PRO A 43 6.59 8.70 -5.75
CA PRO A 43 6.74 8.10 -4.42
C PRO A 43 7.88 8.79 -3.65
N GLU A 44 7.62 9.15 -2.40
CA GLU A 44 8.61 9.60 -1.43
C GLU A 44 8.58 8.67 -0.22
N TYR A 45 9.71 8.01 0.03
CA TYR A 45 9.86 7.06 1.13
C TYR A 45 10.10 7.79 2.44
N TYR A 46 9.43 7.34 3.50
CA TYR A 46 9.62 7.92 4.84
C TYR A 46 11.01 7.64 5.41
N ARG A 47 11.59 6.48 5.04
CA ARG A 47 12.97 6.13 5.33
C ARG A 47 13.55 5.44 4.11
N ILE A 48 14.60 6.05 3.56
CA ILE A 48 15.35 5.50 2.44
C ILE A 48 16.29 4.42 2.98
N LYS A 49 16.39 3.31 2.25
CA LYS A 49 17.40 2.27 2.42
C LYS A 49 17.99 1.94 1.06
N TYR A 50 19.28 1.61 1.04
CA TYR A 50 19.94 1.16 -0.16
C TYR A 50 20.13 -0.35 -0.08
N GLU A 51 19.63 -1.08 -1.07
CA GLU A 51 19.73 -2.54 -1.12
C GLU A 51 20.32 -3.02 -2.44
N THR A 52 21.29 -3.94 -2.37
CA THR A 52 21.77 -4.64 -3.56
C THR A 52 20.80 -5.77 -3.89
N LEU A 53 20.10 -5.65 -5.02
CA LEU A 53 19.16 -6.68 -5.49
C LEU A 53 19.73 -7.40 -6.71
N GLY A 54 19.43 -8.69 -6.82
CA GLY A 54 19.65 -9.41 -8.08
C GLY A 54 18.70 -8.90 -9.17
N ALA A 55 19.02 -9.12 -10.45
CA ALA A 55 18.24 -8.60 -11.58
C ALA A 55 16.74 -8.95 -11.52
N LYS A 56 16.41 -10.19 -11.09
CA LYS A 56 15.02 -10.63 -10.91
C LYS A 56 14.31 -9.82 -9.82
N ASP A 57 14.89 -9.77 -8.62
CA ASP A 57 14.31 -9.07 -7.47
C ASP A 57 14.20 -7.56 -7.72
N GLY A 58 15.19 -6.95 -8.40
CA GLY A 58 15.13 -5.55 -8.82
C GLY A 58 13.98 -5.27 -9.79
N THR A 59 13.77 -6.16 -10.78
CA THR A 59 12.63 -6.05 -11.70
C THR A 59 11.30 -6.19 -10.96
N GLU A 60 11.19 -7.20 -10.09
CA GLU A 60 9.98 -7.41 -9.28
C GLU A 60 9.69 -6.24 -8.35
N PHE A 61 10.73 -5.62 -7.77
CA PHE A 61 10.63 -4.43 -6.95
C PHE A 61 10.02 -3.26 -7.72
N PHE A 62 10.57 -2.88 -8.88
CA PHE A 62 10.04 -1.76 -9.67
C PHE A 62 8.62 -2.01 -10.19
N CYS A 63 8.32 -3.25 -10.59
CA CYS A 63 6.97 -3.61 -10.97
C CYS A 63 5.99 -3.43 -9.80
N ALA A 64 6.37 -3.90 -8.60
CA ALA A 64 5.54 -3.76 -7.41
C ALA A 64 5.35 -2.30 -6.99
N GLU A 65 6.43 -1.49 -7.03
CA GLU A 65 6.38 -0.06 -6.77
C GLU A 65 5.39 0.63 -7.70
N LYS A 66 5.53 0.41 -9.01
CA LYS A 66 4.67 1.04 -10.01
C LYS A 66 3.20 0.68 -9.83
N ILE A 67 2.90 -0.62 -9.67
CA ILE A 67 1.52 -1.09 -9.47
C ILE A 67 0.94 -0.49 -8.20
N ARG A 68 1.72 -0.47 -7.11
CA ARG A 68 1.27 0.08 -5.83
C ARG A 68 1.00 1.59 -5.88
N ILE A 69 1.81 2.35 -6.63
CA ILE A 69 1.59 3.78 -6.89
C ILE A 69 0.32 4.00 -7.71
N ASP A 70 0.10 3.20 -8.76
CA ASP A 70 -1.09 3.35 -9.60
C ASP A 70 -2.37 3.03 -8.80
N LEU A 71 -2.33 2.01 -7.94
CA LEU A 71 -3.41 1.71 -7.00
C LEU A 71 -3.63 2.87 -6.02
N GLU A 72 -2.56 3.42 -5.45
CA GLU A 72 -2.64 4.59 -4.55
C GLU A 72 -3.37 5.77 -5.20
N LYS A 73 -3.00 6.11 -6.43
CA LYS A 73 -3.63 7.20 -7.19
C LYS A 73 -5.11 6.92 -7.42
N LYS A 74 -5.47 5.69 -7.80
CA LYS A 74 -6.87 5.29 -7.98
C LYS A 74 -7.68 5.42 -6.68
N PHE A 75 -7.15 4.94 -5.56
CA PHE A 75 -7.79 5.09 -4.26
C PHE A 75 -7.97 6.56 -3.89
N GLN A 76 -6.95 7.41 -4.05
CA GLN A 76 -7.06 8.86 -3.78
C GLN A 76 -8.12 9.54 -4.64
N VAL A 77 -8.15 9.27 -5.94
CA VAL A 77 -9.14 9.84 -6.87
C VAL A 77 -10.56 9.41 -6.49
N THR A 78 -10.78 8.12 -6.25
CA THR A 78 -12.10 7.62 -5.88
C THR A 78 -12.55 8.11 -4.50
N SER A 79 -11.63 8.16 -3.53
CA SER A 79 -11.89 8.76 -2.20
C SER A 79 -12.32 10.21 -2.30
N ALA A 80 -11.67 11.01 -3.15
CA ALA A 80 -12.01 12.41 -3.36
C ALA A 80 -13.42 12.58 -3.95
N LYS A 81 -13.84 11.70 -4.87
CA LYS A 81 -15.22 11.68 -5.39
C LYS A 81 -16.23 11.39 -4.28
N LEU A 82 -15.97 10.35 -3.48
CA LEU A 82 -16.85 9.93 -2.39
C LEU A 82 -16.89 10.93 -1.23
N LYS A 83 -15.84 11.73 -1.03
CA LYS A 83 -15.87 12.87 -0.11
C LYS A 83 -16.93 13.88 -0.54
N THR A 84 -16.93 14.25 -1.83
CA THR A 84 -17.85 15.25 -2.38
C THR A 84 -19.27 14.72 -2.47
N ASN A 85 -19.44 13.46 -2.88
CA ASN A 85 -20.73 12.78 -2.95
C ASN A 85 -20.62 11.36 -2.40
N PRO A 86 -20.92 11.15 -1.10
CA PRO A 86 -20.86 9.84 -0.47
C PRO A 86 -21.80 8.79 -1.08
N LEU A 87 -22.84 9.20 -1.81
CA LEU A 87 -23.84 8.32 -2.42
C LEU A 87 -23.58 8.06 -3.91
N ASP A 88 -22.44 8.51 -4.45
CA ASP A 88 -22.06 8.23 -5.85
C ASP A 88 -21.87 6.72 -6.07
N LEU A 89 -22.85 6.09 -6.69
CA LEU A 89 -22.86 4.65 -6.98
C LEU A 89 -21.69 4.24 -7.89
N LYS A 90 -21.30 5.10 -8.84
CA LYS A 90 -20.19 4.81 -9.75
C LYS A 90 -18.86 4.86 -9.00
N ALA A 91 -18.66 5.87 -8.17
CA ALA A 91 -17.45 5.96 -7.35
C ALA A 91 -17.37 4.81 -6.33
N ARG A 92 -18.49 4.34 -5.78
CA ARG A 92 -18.53 3.13 -4.92
C ARG A 92 -18.13 1.88 -5.69
N GLN A 93 -18.59 1.70 -6.93
CA GLN A 93 -18.19 0.58 -7.77
C GLN A 93 -16.70 0.64 -8.18
N GLU A 94 -16.18 1.82 -8.48
CA GLU A 94 -14.74 2.05 -8.71
C GLU A 94 -13.91 1.66 -7.48
N LEU A 95 -14.41 1.96 -6.28
CA LEU A 95 -13.74 1.65 -5.02
C LEU A 95 -13.64 0.13 -4.78
N GLU A 96 -14.70 -0.64 -5.03
CA GLU A 96 -14.63 -2.11 -5.00
C GLU A 96 -13.66 -2.66 -6.06
N THR A 97 -13.66 -2.08 -7.27
CA THR A 97 -12.73 -2.48 -8.35
C THR A 97 -11.27 -2.22 -7.98
N ASN A 98 -11.00 -1.11 -7.29
CA ASN A 98 -9.67 -0.78 -6.80
C ASN A 98 -9.23 -1.76 -5.71
N LEU A 99 -10.13 -2.14 -4.80
CA LEU A 99 -9.87 -3.17 -3.80
C LEU A 99 -9.58 -4.52 -4.45
N GLU A 100 -10.40 -4.98 -5.41
CA GLU A 100 -10.13 -6.21 -6.15
C GLU A 100 -8.77 -6.21 -6.85
N SER A 101 -8.39 -5.07 -7.44
CA SER A 101 -7.08 -4.90 -8.07
C SER A 101 -5.94 -5.01 -7.06
N TYR A 102 -6.11 -4.45 -5.86
CA TYR A 102 -5.17 -4.61 -4.75
C TYR A 102 -5.08 -6.06 -4.26
N LEU A 103 -6.21 -6.78 -4.15
CA LEU A 103 -6.22 -8.20 -3.75
C LEU A 103 -5.52 -9.08 -4.79
N LYS A 104 -5.72 -8.83 -6.09
CA LYS A 104 -4.99 -9.51 -7.18
C LYS A 104 -3.49 -9.23 -7.08
N PHE A 105 -3.12 -7.98 -6.84
CA PHE A 105 -1.72 -7.60 -6.61
C PHE A 105 -1.11 -8.35 -5.43
N ALA A 106 -1.82 -8.46 -4.31
CA ALA A 106 -1.37 -9.23 -3.14
C ALA A 106 -1.05 -10.69 -3.47
N ASN A 107 -1.93 -11.36 -4.21
CA ASN A 107 -1.72 -12.75 -4.61
C ASN A 107 -0.46 -12.90 -5.51
N VAL A 108 -0.21 -11.96 -6.41
CA VAL A 108 1.00 -11.98 -7.26
C VAL A 108 2.29 -11.81 -6.44
N LEU A 109 2.21 -11.09 -5.32
CA LEU A 109 3.34 -10.89 -4.42
C LEU A 109 3.58 -12.07 -3.45
N GLN A 110 2.72 -13.09 -3.47
CA GLN A 110 2.94 -14.29 -2.66
C GLN A 110 4.24 -15.00 -3.06
N GLY A 111 5.04 -15.36 -2.06
CA GLY A 111 6.34 -16.02 -2.26
C GLY A 111 7.46 -15.14 -2.80
N LYS A 112 7.21 -13.83 -3.00
CA LYS A 112 8.26 -12.86 -3.36
C LYS A 112 9.11 -12.48 -2.14
N SER A 113 10.27 -11.87 -2.38
CA SER A 113 11.14 -11.37 -1.32
C SER A 113 10.42 -10.33 -0.44
N GLN A 114 10.86 -10.18 0.80
CA GLN A 114 10.21 -9.27 1.76
C GLN A 114 10.15 -7.83 1.25
N ILE A 115 11.22 -7.36 0.59
CA ILE A 115 11.30 -6.01 0.06
C ILE A 115 10.22 -5.73 -1.00
N VAL A 116 9.86 -6.73 -1.81
CA VAL A 116 8.78 -6.63 -2.79
C VAL A 116 7.42 -6.71 -2.08
N ARG A 117 7.26 -7.64 -1.13
CA ARG A 117 6.02 -7.78 -0.34
C ARG A 117 5.69 -6.56 0.50
N ASN A 118 6.67 -5.74 0.85
CA ASN A 118 6.47 -4.47 1.56
C ASN A 118 5.59 -3.48 0.79
N PHE A 119 5.43 -3.62 -0.53
CA PHE A 119 4.46 -2.82 -1.29
C PHE A 119 3.00 -3.15 -1.00
N LEU A 120 2.71 -4.24 -0.28
CA LEU A 120 1.38 -4.48 0.29
C LEU A 120 1.06 -3.55 1.46
N PHE A 121 2.05 -2.79 1.97
CA PHE A 121 1.78 -1.82 3.00
C PHE A 121 0.80 -0.73 2.50
N PHE A 122 -0.41 -0.78 3.03
CA PHE A 122 -1.50 0.16 2.78
C PHE A 122 -1.87 0.84 4.09
N SER A 123 -1.95 2.16 4.12
CA SER A 123 -2.28 2.91 5.34
C SER A 123 -3.60 3.64 5.17
N LEU A 124 -4.57 3.29 6.03
CA LEU A 124 -5.84 4.00 6.15
C LEU A 124 -5.71 5.30 6.95
N GLY A 125 -4.64 5.45 7.76
CA GLY A 125 -4.49 6.57 8.69
C GLY A 125 -4.69 7.94 8.03
N LYS A 126 -4.09 8.15 6.85
CA LYS A 126 -4.22 9.40 6.08
C LYS A 126 -5.62 9.67 5.53
N TYR A 127 -6.45 8.64 5.34
CA TYR A 127 -7.82 8.78 4.87
C TYR A 127 -8.81 8.98 6.02
N MET A 128 -8.49 8.45 7.21
CA MET A 128 -9.35 8.56 8.39
C MET A 128 -9.08 9.82 9.23
N LYS A 129 -7.81 10.24 9.34
CA LYS A 129 -7.39 11.38 10.17
C LYS A 129 -7.57 12.74 9.48
N GLY A 130 -8.13 12.76 8.27
CA GLY A 130 -8.18 13.97 7.47
C GLY A 130 -9.48 14.11 6.69
N ASP A 131 -9.51 15.20 5.96
CA ASP A 131 -10.56 15.61 5.02
C ASP A 131 -10.62 14.74 3.76
N GLN A 132 -10.20 13.47 3.79
CA GLN A 132 -10.28 12.59 2.63
C GLN A 132 -11.47 11.65 2.77
N GLY A 133 -12.10 11.32 1.65
CA GLY A 133 -13.20 10.35 1.65
C GLY A 133 -12.70 8.94 1.94
N ILE A 134 -13.65 8.04 2.07
CA ILE A 134 -13.39 6.62 2.34
C ILE A 134 -12.71 5.95 1.13
N PRO A 135 -11.53 5.30 1.29
CA PRO A 135 -10.79 4.71 0.19
C PRO A 135 -11.21 3.28 -0.14
N VAL A 136 -11.79 2.57 0.82
CA VAL A 136 -12.24 1.18 0.70
C VAL A 136 -13.49 0.99 1.55
N SER A 137 -14.39 0.13 1.13
CA SER A 137 -15.60 -0.14 1.90
C SER A 137 -15.20 -0.72 3.26
N PRO A 138 -15.77 -0.21 4.38
CA PRO A 138 -15.43 -0.69 5.72
C PRO A 138 -15.99 -2.07 6.00
N CYS A 139 -17.09 -2.47 5.36
CA CYS A 139 -17.77 -3.72 5.69
C CYS A 139 -17.01 -4.94 5.14
N GLU A 140 -16.78 -5.91 6.03
CA GLU A 140 -15.98 -7.10 5.78
C GLU A 140 -14.52 -6.78 5.40
N PHE A 141 -14.07 -5.56 5.66
CA PHE A 141 -12.77 -5.09 5.20
C PHE A 141 -11.65 -5.95 5.79
N THR A 142 -11.66 -6.19 7.10
CA THR A 142 -10.66 -7.01 7.79
C THR A 142 -10.59 -8.42 7.22
N GLN A 143 -11.75 -9.02 6.89
CA GLN A 143 -11.81 -10.34 6.24
C GLN A 143 -11.18 -10.30 4.84
N LYS A 144 -11.53 -9.30 4.03
CA LYS A 144 -11.02 -9.13 2.66
C LYS A 144 -9.49 -8.95 2.62
N ILE A 145 -8.91 -8.26 3.61
CA ILE A 145 -7.46 -7.99 3.63
C ILE A 145 -6.63 -9.00 4.44
N LEU A 146 -7.24 -9.99 5.09
CA LEU A 146 -6.54 -10.99 5.90
C LEU A 146 -5.45 -11.72 5.11
N ASN A 147 -5.73 -12.11 3.88
CA ASN A 147 -4.76 -12.79 3.02
C ASN A 147 -3.59 -11.85 2.63
N PRO A 148 -3.83 -10.62 2.09
CA PRO A 148 -2.76 -9.63 1.92
C PRO A 148 -1.90 -9.39 3.16
N LEU A 149 -2.51 -9.29 4.34
CA LEU A 149 -1.80 -9.15 5.61
C LEU A 149 -0.89 -10.35 5.87
N THR A 150 -1.42 -11.56 5.74
CA THR A 150 -0.67 -12.81 5.93
C THR A 150 0.51 -12.90 4.96
N ILE A 151 0.31 -12.54 3.70
CA ILE A 151 1.38 -12.52 2.69
C ILE A 151 2.47 -11.52 3.10
N ALA A 152 2.07 -10.32 3.51
CA ALA A 152 2.99 -9.23 3.82
C ALA A 152 3.81 -9.46 5.10
N THR A 153 3.21 -10.08 6.13
CA THR A 153 3.84 -10.29 7.45
C THR A 153 4.54 -11.64 7.59
N SER A 154 4.29 -12.59 6.69
CA SER A 154 4.94 -13.92 6.73
C SER A 154 6.45 -13.80 6.61
N GLY A 155 7.18 -14.25 7.64
CA GLY A 155 8.64 -14.18 7.69
C GLY A 155 9.21 -12.79 8.00
N LEU A 156 8.39 -11.84 8.44
CA LEU A 156 8.84 -10.50 8.81
C LEU A 156 9.70 -10.55 10.08
N THR A 157 10.95 -10.07 9.98
CA THR A 157 11.91 -10.10 11.10
C THR A 157 12.16 -8.73 11.71
N ASP A 158 12.16 -7.68 10.88
CA ASP A 158 12.42 -6.28 11.26
C ASP A 158 11.40 -5.74 12.28
N SER A 159 11.92 -5.19 13.39
CA SER A 159 11.11 -4.72 14.51
C SER A 159 10.23 -3.54 14.14
N ASP A 160 10.77 -2.56 13.40
CA ASP A 160 10.02 -1.37 12.96
C ASP A 160 8.86 -1.78 12.05
N SER A 161 9.12 -2.68 11.11
CA SER A 161 8.10 -3.21 10.21
C SER A 161 7.03 -3.99 10.97
N LYS A 162 7.39 -4.79 11.99
CA LYS A 162 6.43 -5.51 12.84
C LYS A 162 5.51 -4.55 13.57
N LEU A 163 6.08 -3.52 14.22
CA LEU A 163 5.30 -2.50 14.92
C LEU A 163 4.41 -1.71 13.97
N ALA A 164 4.93 -1.35 12.80
CA ALA A 164 4.19 -0.64 11.76
C ALA A 164 2.97 -1.46 11.26
N TRP A 165 3.15 -2.75 10.99
CA TRP A 165 2.05 -3.63 10.61
C TRP A 165 1.05 -3.84 11.75
N ALA A 166 1.52 -4.04 12.99
CA ALA A 166 0.63 -4.18 14.15
C ALA A 166 -0.25 -2.94 14.34
N ALA A 167 0.33 -1.73 14.24
CA ALA A 167 -0.41 -0.48 14.31
C ALA A 167 -1.41 -0.33 13.16
N ASN A 168 -1.02 -0.68 11.93
CA ASN A 168 -1.95 -0.64 10.79
C ASN A 168 -3.09 -1.64 10.89
N ILE A 169 -2.84 -2.85 11.40
CA ILE A 169 -3.90 -3.85 11.62
C ILE A 169 -4.93 -3.32 12.64
N GLN A 170 -4.47 -2.71 13.73
CA GLN A 170 -5.37 -2.07 14.70
C GLN A 170 -6.22 -0.98 14.05
N ILE A 171 -5.61 -0.15 13.19
CA ILE A 171 -6.32 0.85 12.38
C ILE A 171 -7.39 0.22 11.49
N PHE A 172 -7.09 -0.88 10.81
CA PHE A 172 -8.06 -1.57 9.94
C PHE A 172 -9.25 -2.14 10.73
N THR A 173 -8.98 -2.76 11.88
CA THR A 173 -10.04 -3.31 12.74
C THR A 173 -10.89 -2.19 13.34
N ALA A 174 -10.27 -1.11 13.83
CA ALA A 174 -10.99 0.04 14.36
C ALA A 174 -11.83 0.73 13.27
N TYR A 175 -11.31 0.81 12.05
CA TYR A 175 -12.02 1.32 10.89
C TYR A 175 -13.31 0.53 10.65
N GLU A 176 -13.25 -0.79 10.50
CA GLU A 176 -14.46 -1.60 10.30
C GLU A 176 -15.41 -1.53 11.51
N LEU A 177 -14.89 -1.69 12.73
CA LEU A 177 -15.68 -1.68 13.96
C LEU A 177 -16.49 -0.39 14.13
N GLY A 178 -15.90 0.76 13.81
CA GLY A 178 -16.60 2.05 13.89
C GLY A 178 -17.84 2.10 13.00
N PHE A 179 -17.78 1.54 11.79
CA PHE A 179 -18.93 1.49 10.88
C PHE A 179 -19.95 0.41 11.27
N THR A 180 -19.51 -0.72 11.84
CA THR A 180 -20.40 -1.73 12.41
C THR A 180 -21.17 -1.16 13.60
N MET A 181 -20.51 -0.49 14.54
CA MET A 181 -21.16 0.15 15.70
C MET A 181 -22.15 1.25 15.30
N ALA A 182 -21.88 1.95 14.19
CA ALA A 182 -22.78 2.95 13.63
C ALA A 182 -23.93 2.35 12.78
N GLY A 183 -23.99 1.03 12.61
CA GLY A 183 -25.05 0.33 11.86
C GLY A 183 -24.91 0.38 10.34
N TYR A 184 -23.76 0.80 9.81
CA TYR A 184 -23.49 0.79 8.36
C TYR A 184 -23.07 -0.58 7.84
N CYS A 185 -22.44 -1.39 8.70
CA CYS A 185 -22.07 -2.78 8.43
C CYS A 185 -22.92 -3.71 9.31
N LYS A 186 -23.28 -4.88 8.79
CA LYS A 186 -24.08 -5.88 9.49
C LYS A 186 -23.22 -6.81 10.33
#